data_AF-A0A972TKE7-F1
#
_entry.id   AF-A0A972TKE7-F1
#
_cell.length_a   1.000
_cell.length_b   1.000
_cell.length_c   1.000
_cell.angle_alpha   90.00
_cell.angle_beta   90.00
_cell.angle_gamma   90.00
#
_symmetry.space_group_name_H-M   'P 1'
#
loop_
_entity.id
_entity.type
_entity.pdbx_description
1 polymer ?
#
loop_
_entity_poly.entity_id
_entity_poly.type
_entity_poly.pdbx_seq_one_letter_code
_entity_poly.pdbx_strand_id
1 'polypeptide(L)'
;MRAKRREVIKLSSRMLLVFLAISLCVGIGVGYAIKDNKAGASDSDVMDQITDLSSTVEQLQSQVSSLTTDLEDKRSEYDALSIEYNDTSEKLTLLEENHQALMNEYDDLMADFGTYITASENATVVEVVNLQEQVSSLQDRVGTLQSDNFWLDVEIARLNKLLTPSPDHALKRPDVWEDETLWSHAWKMRDYELQLTLEEIAQQYYSTHTYYEGETDCNDMAVDLWNMLLTQDIKSVIVVGNRDMTGETLEESDHAWLYAFNADGKVIYVEPTTGEVFYGKLPDGTTNPKAVSYREGFMYRQPSDLRKDLKEWW
;
A
#
# COMPACT_ATOMS: atom_id res chain seq x y z
N MET A 1 23.76 -13.01 -65.60
CA MET A 1 24.29 -13.50 -66.89
C MET A 1 24.66 -14.98 -66.77
N ARG A 2 23.81 -15.91 -67.24
CA ARG A 2 24.18 -17.33 -67.40
C ARG A 2 23.69 -17.84 -68.75
N ALA A 3 24.59 -18.50 -69.47
CA ALA A 3 24.54 -18.78 -70.89
C ALA A 3 23.46 -19.80 -71.27
N LYS A 4 22.71 -19.49 -72.33
CA LYS A 4 21.71 -20.35 -72.97
C LYS A 4 22.43 -21.47 -73.75
N ARG A 5 22.55 -22.66 -73.16
CA ARG A 5 22.99 -23.88 -73.88
C ARG A 5 21.93 -24.24 -74.93
N ARG A 6 22.32 -24.27 -76.20
CA ARG A 6 21.52 -24.88 -77.28
C ARG A 6 21.68 -26.39 -77.16
N GLU A 7 20.65 -27.09 -76.70
CA GLU A 7 20.59 -28.54 -76.84
C GLU A 7 20.24 -28.88 -78.29
N VAL A 8 21.22 -29.48 -78.98
CA VAL A 8 21.01 -30.20 -80.24
C VAL A 8 20.10 -31.38 -79.92
N ILE A 9 18.96 -31.48 -80.61
CA ILE A 9 17.99 -32.57 -80.49
C ILE A 9 18.70 -33.89 -80.77
N LYS A 10 19.16 -34.56 -79.71
CA LYS A 10 19.53 -35.98 -79.79
C LYS A 10 18.22 -36.75 -79.82
N LEU A 11 17.80 -37.18 -81.01
CA LEU A 11 16.83 -38.27 -81.10
C LEU A 11 17.35 -39.41 -80.21
N SER A 12 16.61 -39.71 -79.15
CA SER A 12 16.94 -40.82 -78.25
C SER A 12 17.10 -42.08 -79.08
N SER A 13 18.19 -42.85 -78.88
CA SER A 13 18.44 -44.12 -79.60
C SER A 13 17.23 -45.07 -79.55
N ARG A 14 16.35 -44.93 -78.55
CA ARG A 14 15.11 -45.70 -78.45
C ARG A 14 14.07 -45.32 -79.51
N MET A 15 13.98 -44.04 -79.88
CA MET A 15 13.05 -43.56 -80.92
C MET A 15 13.53 -44.01 -82.31
N LEU A 16 14.86 -43.97 -82.54
CA LEU A 16 15.46 -44.49 -83.77
C LEU A 16 15.29 -46.02 -83.89
N LEU A 17 15.37 -46.74 -82.76
CA LEU A 17 15.10 -48.18 -82.69
C LEU A 17 13.65 -48.54 -82.98
N VAL A 18 12.68 -47.72 -82.59
CA VAL A 18 11.25 -47.95 -82.91
C VAL A 18 10.99 -47.76 -84.41
N PHE A 19 11.55 -46.72 -85.03
CA PHE A 19 11.46 -46.55 -86.49
C PHE A 19 12.17 -47.69 -87.26
N LEU A 20 13.35 -48.12 -86.78
CA LEU A 20 14.06 -49.29 -87.34
C LEU A 20 13.28 -50.59 -87.14
N ALA A 21 12.68 -50.82 -85.97
CA ALA A 21 11.90 -52.02 -85.70
C ALA A 21 10.63 -52.09 -86.56
N ILE A 22 9.93 -50.96 -86.76
CA ILE A 22 8.73 -50.91 -87.60
C ILE A 22 9.09 -51.18 -89.07
N SER A 23 10.16 -50.56 -89.59
CA SER A 23 10.63 -50.83 -90.97
C SER A 23 11.14 -52.27 -91.16
N LEU A 24 11.78 -52.86 -90.14
CA LEU A 24 12.21 -54.25 -90.15
C LEU A 24 11.01 -55.22 -90.09
N CYS A 25 9.98 -54.91 -89.29
CA CYS A 25 8.75 -55.72 -89.20
C CYS A 25 7.94 -55.70 -90.49
N VAL A 26 7.87 -54.57 -91.19
CA VAL A 26 7.25 -54.48 -92.53
C VAL A 26 8.07 -55.25 -93.56
N GLY A 27 9.40 -55.09 -93.57
CA GLY A 27 10.28 -55.83 -94.49
C GLY A 27 10.29 -57.35 -94.26
N ILE A 28 10.25 -57.80 -93.00
CA ILE A 28 10.19 -59.23 -92.64
C ILE A 28 8.80 -59.81 -92.88
N GLY A 29 7.71 -59.06 -92.61
CA GLY A 29 6.34 -59.50 -92.87
C GLY A 29 6.07 -59.76 -94.35
N VAL A 30 6.52 -58.86 -95.24
CA VAL A 30 6.44 -59.04 -96.69
C VAL A 30 7.37 -60.17 -97.17
N GLY A 31 8.56 -60.30 -96.58
CA GLY A 31 9.53 -61.34 -96.94
C GLY A 31 9.13 -62.76 -96.53
N TYR A 32 8.46 -62.94 -95.39
CA TYR A 32 7.99 -64.25 -94.92
C TYR A 32 6.74 -64.73 -95.70
N ALA A 33 5.85 -63.81 -96.09
CA ALA A 33 4.68 -64.13 -96.90
C ALA A 33 5.05 -64.68 -98.30
N ILE A 34 6.18 -64.28 -98.86
CA ILE A 34 6.65 -64.72 -100.19
C ILE A 34 7.32 -66.11 -100.12
N LYS A 35 7.89 -66.52 -98.98
CA LYS A 35 8.79 -67.69 -98.92
C LYS A 35 8.13 -69.02 -98.53
N ASP A 36 7.01 -69.02 -97.79
CA ASP A 36 6.44 -70.25 -97.22
C ASP A 36 5.04 -70.67 -97.71
N ASN A 37 4.42 -69.98 -98.67
CA ASN A 37 3.07 -70.37 -99.10
C ASN A 37 3.07 -71.50 -100.15
N LYS A 38 3.01 -72.74 -99.64
CA LYS A 38 2.42 -73.89 -100.33
C LYS A 38 1.01 -73.50 -100.81
N ALA A 39 0.83 -73.53 -102.14
CA ALA A 39 -0.42 -73.48 -102.90
C ALA A 39 -1.72 -73.73 -102.09
N GLY A 40 -2.53 -72.67 -101.93
CA GLY A 40 -3.88 -72.77 -101.34
C GLY A 40 -4.58 -71.44 -101.02
N ALA A 41 -3.87 -70.30 -100.97
CA ALA A 41 -4.50 -68.98 -100.87
C ALA A 41 -4.76 -68.42 -102.27
N SER A 42 -5.97 -67.92 -102.52
CA SER A 42 -6.29 -67.20 -103.76
C SER A 42 -5.64 -65.81 -103.69
N ASP A 43 -5.32 -65.21 -104.85
CA ASP A 43 -4.78 -63.85 -104.95
C ASP A 43 -5.67 -62.80 -104.23
N SER A 44 -6.97 -63.12 -104.08
CA SER A 44 -7.96 -62.35 -103.31
C SER A 44 -7.64 -62.32 -101.81
N ASP A 45 -7.27 -63.46 -101.21
CA ASP A 45 -7.03 -63.56 -99.76
C ASP A 45 -5.80 -62.75 -99.33
N VAL A 46 -4.78 -62.70 -100.20
CA VAL A 46 -3.58 -61.89 -99.99
C VAL A 46 -3.90 -60.40 -100.08
N MET A 47 -4.74 -59.99 -101.02
CA MET A 47 -5.17 -58.58 -101.17
C MET A 47 -6.06 -58.10 -100.01
N ASP A 48 -6.93 -58.97 -99.48
CA ASP A 48 -7.74 -58.65 -98.29
C ASP A 48 -6.84 -58.44 -97.06
N GLN A 49 -5.83 -59.29 -96.86
CA GLN A 49 -4.85 -59.12 -95.79
C GLN A 49 -4.03 -57.83 -95.94
N ILE A 50 -3.61 -57.48 -97.16
CA ILE A 50 -2.90 -56.22 -97.43
C ILE A 50 -3.78 -55.01 -97.09
N THR A 51 -5.07 -55.07 -97.44
CA THR A 51 -6.03 -53.99 -97.17
C THR A 51 -6.25 -53.80 -95.66
N ASP A 52 -6.43 -54.89 -94.92
CA ASP A 52 -6.62 -54.86 -93.46
C ASP A 52 -5.35 -54.38 -92.72
N LEU A 53 -4.16 -54.81 -93.17
CA LEU A 53 -2.89 -54.28 -92.66
C LEU A 53 -2.75 -52.78 -92.92
N SER A 54 -3.13 -52.31 -94.11
CA SER A 54 -3.07 -50.88 -94.45
C SER A 54 -3.98 -50.05 -93.53
N SER A 55 -5.21 -50.51 -93.31
CA SER A 55 -6.16 -49.89 -92.36
C SER A 55 -5.58 -49.85 -90.94
N THR A 56 -4.96 -50.95 -90.48
CA THR A 56 -4.32 -51.02 -89.17
C THR A 56 -3.14 -50.04 -89.05
N VAL A 57 -2.32 -49.92 -90.09
CA VAL A 57 -1.19 -48.97 -90.13
C VAL A 57 -1.69 -47.53 -90.03
N GLU A 58 -2.75 -47.17 -90.75
CA GLU A 58 -3.37 -45.83 -90.67
C GLU A 58 -3.91 -45.53 -89.27
N GLN A 59 -4.59 -46.49 -88.64
CA GLN A 59 -5.09 -46.33 -87.26
C GLN A 59 -3.95 -46.15 -86.26
N LEU A 60 -2.90 -46.96 -86.35
CA LEU A 60 -1.72 -46.85 -85.50
C LEU A 60 -1.01 -45.51 -85.71
N GLN A 61 -0.92 -45.04 -86.95
CA GLN A 61 -0.32 -43.74 -87.25
C GLN A 61 -1.12 -42.59 -86.64
N SER A 62 -2.46 -42.65 -86.69
CA SER A 62 -3.34 -41.70 -86.00
C SER A 62 -3.15 -41.72 -84.48
N GLN A 63 -3.07 -42.90 -83.87
CA GLN A 63 -2.81 -43.04 -82.44
C GLN A 63 -1.45 -42.48 -82.04
N VAL A 64 -0.40 -42.74 -82.83
CA VAL A 64 0.94 -42.18 -82.59
C VAL A 64 0.92 -40.66 -82.66
N SER A 65 0.21 -40.07 -83.62
CA SER A 65 0.06 -38.60 -83.70
C SER A 65 -0.66 -38.05 -82.47
N SER A 66 -1.79 -38.63 -82.06
CA SER A 66 -2.54 -38.20 -80.87
C SER A 66 -1.68 -38.29 -79.60
N LEU A 67 -1.00 -39.42 -79.39
CA LEU A 67 -0.13 -39.62 -78.22
C LEU A 67 1.07 -38.67 -78.22
N THR A 68 1.56 -38.28 -79.40
CA THR A 68 2.66 -37.30 -79.51
C THR A 68 2.18 -35.93 -79.04
N THR A 69 0.99 -35.50 -79.46
CA THR A 69 0.39 -34.23 -79.02
C THR A 69 0.12 -34.24 -77.51
N ASP A 70 -0.51 -35.28 -76.98
CA ASP A 70 -0.78 -35.39 -75.53
C ASP A 70 0.52 -35.32 -74.70
N LEU A 71 1.61 -35.93 -75.20
CA LEU A 71 2.91 -35.91 -74.52
C LEU A 71 3.53 -34.50 -74.55
N GLU A 72 3.39 -33.75 -75.64
CA GLU A 72 3.83 -32.36 -75.73
C GLU A 72 3.04 -31.43 -74.80
N ASP A 73 1.73 -31.63 -74.70
CA ASP A 73 0.86 -30.88 -73.78
C ASP A 73 1.21 -31.16 -72.32
N LYS A 74 1.36 -32.45 -71.95
CA LYS A 74 1.77 -32.82 -70.58
C LYS A 74 3.17 -32.36 -70.22
N ARG A 75 4.08 -32.30 -71.18
CA ARG A 75 5.40 -31.71 -70.96
C ARG A 75 5.30 -30.20 -70.68
N SER A 76 4.44 -29.50 -71.42
CA SER A 76 4.23 -28.06 -71.21
C SER A 76 3.56 -27.77 -69.85
N GLU A 77 2.59 -28.59 -69.44
CA GLU A 77 2.01 -28.53 -68.08
C GLU A 77 3.06 -28.77 -66.99
N TYR A 78 3.94 -29.76 -67.16
CA TYR A 78 5.01 -30.05 -66.22
C TYR A 78 6.01 -28.89 -66.11
N ASP A 79 6.40 -28.29 -67.23
CA ASP A 79 7.32 -27.15 -67.25
C ASP A 79 6.70 -25.93 -66.54
N ALA A 80 5.40 -25.68 -66.74
CA ALA A 80 4.68 -24.61 -66.04
C ALA A 80 4.62 -24.86 -64.52
N LEU A 81 4.28 -26.08 -64.09
CA LEU A 81 4.22 -26.45 -62.67
C LEU A 81 5.60 -26.37 -62.00
N SER A 82 6.67 -26.75 -62.71
CA SER A 82 8.04 -26.63 -62.22
C SER A 82 8.44 -25.17 -61.97
N ILE A 83 8.02 -24.25 -62.84
CA ILE A 83 8.24 -22.80 -62.63
C ILE A 83 7.47 -22.31 -61.40
N GLU A 84 6.19 -22.67 -61.27
CA GLU A 84 5.37 -22.27 -60.12
C GLU A 84 5.91 -22.82 -58.79
N TYR A 85 6.38 -24.07 -58.79
CA TYR A 85 7.04 -24.68 -57.64
C TYR A 85 8.28 -23.89 -57.22
N ASN A 86 9.14 -23.51 -58.17
CA ASN A 86 10.36 -22.76 -57.86
C ASN A 86 10.04 -21.35 -57.33
N ASP A 87 9.08 -20.64 -57.93
CA ASP A 87 8.63 -19.32 -57.45
C ASP A 87 8.05 -19.41 -56.03
N THR A 88 7.26 -20.44 -55.73
CA THR A 88 6.70 -20.67 -54.40
C THR A 88 7.79 -21.02 -53.39
N SER A 89 8.76 -21.84 -53.77
CA SER A 89 9.91 -22.18 -52.93
C SER A 89 10.75 -20.95 -52.58
N GLU A 90 11.00 -20.05 -53.53
CA GLU A 90 11.73 -18.81 -53.29
C GLU A 90 10.98 -17.88 -52.32
N LYS A 91 9.65 -17.76 -52.49
CA LYS A 91 8.79 -16.99 -51.57
C LYS A 91 8.79 -17.56 -50.15
N LEU A 92 8.81 -18.89 -50.01
CA LEU A 92 8.87 -19.55 -48.71
C LEU A 92 10.20 -19.24 -48.01
N THR A 93 11.32 -19.34 -48.71
CA THR A 93 12.64 -18.98 -48.15
C THR A 93 12.68 -17.53 -47.69
N LEU A 94 12.15 -16.59 -48.49
CA LEU A 94 12.09 -15.18 -48.09
C LEU A 94 11.22 -14.96 -46.85
N LEU A 95 10.10 -15.69 -46.73
CA LEU A 95 9.23 -15.62 -45.57
C LEU A 95 9.92 -16.15 -44.30
N GLU A 96 10.68 -17.23 -44.41
CA GLU A 96 11.48 -17.80 -43.32
C GLU A 96 12.55 -16.81 -42.86
N GLU A 97 13.26 -16.16 -43.79
CA GLU A 97 14.26 -15.13 -43.49
C GLU A 97 13.62 -13.92 -42.76
N ASN A 98 12.48 -13.44 -43.27
CA ASN A 98 11.75 -12.33 -42.64
C ASN A 98 11.23 -12.70 -41.24
N HIS A 99 10.74 -13.93 -41.06
CA HIS A 99 10.29 -14.40 -39.76
C HIS A 99 11.44 -14.44 -38.75
N GLN A 100 12.61 -14.93 -39.16
CA GLN A 100 13.78 -14.95 -38.29
C GLN A 100 14.27 -13.54 -37.94
N ALA A 101 14.25 -12.60 -38.89
CA ALA A 101 14.59 -11.21 -38.62
C ALA A 101 13.64 -10.59 -37.59
N LEU A 102 12.33 -10.81 -37.76
CA LEU A 102 11.32 -10.30 -36.83
C LEU A 102 11.45 -10.90 -35.42
N MET A 103 11.80 -12.18 -35.32
CA MET A 103 12.07 -12.83 -34.03
C MET A 103 13.27 -12.19 -33.32
N ASN A 104 14.34 -11.89 -34.05
CA ASN A 104 15.51 -11.22 -33.48
C ASN A 104 15.16 -9.79 -33.01
N GLU A 105 14.40 -9.03 -33.80
CA GLU A 105 13.92 -7.69 -33.39
C GLU A 105 13.05 -7.75 -32.12
N TYR A 106 12.22 -8.79 -32.00
CA TYR A 106 11.41 -9.01 -30.80
C TYR A 106 12.29 -9.31 -29.58
N ASP A 107 13.29 -10.18 -29.72
CA ASP A 107 14.20 -10.52 -28.63
C ASP A 107 15.02 -9.30 -28.16
N ASP A 108 15.51 -8.48 -29.09
CA ASP A 108 16.20 -7.22 -28.80
C ASP A 108 15.27 -6.25 -28.05
N LEU A 109 14.03 -6.08 -28.51
CA LEU A 109 13.05 -5.22 -27.85
C LEU A 109 12.73 -5.70 -26.42
N MET A 110 12.63 -7.01 -26.22
CA MET A 110 12.40 -7.59 -24.90
C MET A 110 13.59 -7.36 -23.96
N ALA A 111 14.82 -7.44 -24.47
CA ALA A 111 16.03 -7.14 -23.70
C ALA A 111 16.12 -5.66 -23.30
N ASP A 112 15.81 -4.75 -24.23
CA ASP A 112 15.75 -3.31 -23.97
C ASP A 112 14.68 -2.98 -22.92
N PHE A 113 13.49 -3.57 -23.05
CA PHE A 113 12.41 -3.37 -22.09
C PHE A 113 12.77 -3.86 -20.68
N GLY A 114 13.44 -5.02 -20.57
CA GLY A 114 13.95 -5.53 -19.31
C GLY A 114 15.00 -4.61 -18.66
N THR A 115 15.88 -4.03 -19.48
CA THR A 115 16.88 -3.05 -19.03
C THR A 115 16.22 -1.77 -18.52
N TYR A 116 15.21 -1.27 -19.23
CA TYR A 116 14.46 -0.08 -18.84
C TYR A 116 13.72 -0.29 -17.52
N ILE A 117 13.04 -1.41 -17.34
CA ILE A 117 12.36 -1.75 -16.06
C ILE A 117 13.36 -1.74 -14.91
N THR A 118 14.47 -2.45 -15.06
CA THR A 118 15.49 -2.56 -14.00
C THR A 118 16.07 -1.19 -13.64
N ALA A 119 16.34 -0.34 -14.65
CA ALA A 119 16.85 1.01 -14.43
C ALA A 119 15.82 1.90 -13.71
N SER A 120 14.55 1.82 -14.12
CA SER A 120 13.45 2.58 -13.50
C SER A 120 13.24 2.15 -12.05
N GLU A 121 13.14 0.85 -11.79
CA GLU A 121 12.96 0.30 -10.44
C GLU A 121 14.10 0.73 -9.51
N ASN A 122 15.36 0.61 -9.96
CA ASN A 122 16.51 1.04 -9.16
C ASN A 122 16.49 2.55 -8.87
N ALA A 123 16.18 3.38 -9.86
CA ALA A 123 16.10 4.83 -9.67
C ALA A 123 15.03 5.22 -8.64
N THR A 124 13.83 4.61 -8.75
CA THR A 124 12.73 4.85 -7.81
C THR A 124 13.06 4.37 -6.40
N VAL A 125 13.70 3.19 -6.26
CA VAL A 125 14.12 2.67 -4.96
C VAL A 125 15.12 3.59 -4.27
N VAL A 126 16.11 4.10 -5.01
CA VAL A 126 17.11 5.04 -4.45
C VAL A 126 16.45 6.33 -3.97
N GLU A 127 15.51 6.89 -4.73
CA GLU A 127 14.79 8.10 -4.34
C GLU A 127 13.93 7.88 -3.09
N VAL A 128 13.20 6.77 -3.02
CA VAL A 128 12.38 6.41 -1.85
C VAL A 128 13.23 6.25 -0.59
N VAL A 129 14.38 5.57 -0.69
CA VAL A 129 15.29 5.39 0.45
C VAL A 129 15.81 6.73 0.96
N ASN A 130 16.25 7.62 0.06
CA ASN A 130 16.72 8.96 0.44
C ASN A 130 15.61 9.80 1.11
N LEU A 131 14.38 9.76 0.58
CA LEU A 131 13.25 10.46 1.20
C LEU A 131 12.92 9.90 2.59
N GLN A 132 13.03 8.59 2.78
CA GLN A 132 12.78 7.93 4.07
C GLN A 132 13.81 8.33 5.13
N GLU A 133 15.08 8.47 4.76
CA GLU A 133 16.13 9.01 5.63
C GLU A 133 15.84 10.47 6.03
N GLN A 134 15.43 11.30 5.07
CA GLN A 134 15.07 12.70 5.34
C GLN A 134 13.88 12.82 6.29
N VAL A 135 12.83 12.01 6.09
CA VAL A 135 11.66 11.97 6.98
C VAL A 135 12.08 11.56 8.40
N SER A 136 12.92 10.53 8.54
CA SER A 136 13.40 10.08 9.85
C SER A 136 14.17 11.20 10.57
N SER A 137 15.08 11.89 9.87
CA SER A 137 15.81 13.03 10.43
C SER A 137 14.90 14.18 10.86
N LEU A 138 13.84 14.48 10.09
CA LEU A 138 12.88 15.52 10.44
C LEU A 138 12.04 15.13 11.66
N GLN A 139 11.66 13.85 11.79
CA GLN A 139 10.93 13.35 12.96
C GLN A 139 11.74 13.52 14.25
N ASP A 140 13.04 13.19 14.22
CA ASP A 140 13.93 13.38 15.37
C ASP A 140 14.03 14.86 15.80
N ARG A 141 14.14 15.76 14.81
CA ARG A 141 14.16 17.22 15.05
C ARG A 141 12.87 17.74 15.65
N VAL A 142 11.71 17.27 15.17
CA VAL A 142 10.41 17.62 15.74
C VAL A 142 10.31 17.15 17.18
N GLY A 143 10.73 15.91 17.50
CA GLY A 143 10.73 15.40 18.86
C GLY A 143 11.61 16.23 19.82
N THR A 144 12.76 16.69 19.33
CA THR A 144 13.65 17.58 20.09
C THR A 144 12.98 18.93 20.37
N LEU A 145 12.43 19.58 19.34
CA LEU A 145 11.74 20.88 19.48
C LEU A 145 10.51 20.82 20.40
N GLN A 146 9.77 19.71 20.36
CA GLN A 146 8.64 19.49 21.27
C GLN A 146 9.09 19.40 22.72
N SER A 147 10.22 18.72 22.97
CA SER A 147 10.81 18.63 24.31
C SER A 147 11.28 20.00 24.80
N ASP A 148 11.91 20.79 23.94
CA ASP A 148 12.36 22.15 24.27
C ASP A 148 11.19 23.09 24.59
N ASN A 149 10.11 23.05 23.79
CA ASN A 149 8.90 23.84 24.04
C ASN A 149 8.27 23.48 25.39
N PHE A 150 8.19 22.18 25.72
CA PHE A 150 7.71 21.75 27.03
C PHE A 150 8.53 22.37 28.18
N TRP A 151 9.85 22.39 28.06
CA TRP A 151 10.71 23.01 29.07
C TRP A 151 10.54 24.53 29.16
N LEU A 152 10.33 25.19 28.03
CA LEU A 152 10.05 26.63 28.00
C LEU A 152 8.72 26.96 28.68
N ASP A 153 7.67 26.17 28.43
CA ASP A 153 6.36 26.36 29.07
C ASP A 153 6.46 26.23 30.60
N VAL A 154 7.22 25.24 31.09
CA VAL A 154 7.51 25.05 32.52
C VAL A 154 8.22 26.27 33.10
N GLU A 155 9.22 26.81 32.39
CA GLU A 155 9.97 27.98 32.87
C GLU A 155 9.13 29.25 32.85
N ILE A 156 8.28 29.44 31.84
CA ILE A 156 7.32 30.55 31.78
C ILE A 156 6.38 30.49 32.99
N ALA A 157 5.79 29.33 33.27
CA ALA A 157 4.91 29.16 34.44
C ALA A 157 5.63 29.50 35.76
N ARG A 158 6.89 29.06 35.90
CA ARG A 158 7.72 29.36 37.07
C ARG A 158 8.00 30.85 37.21
N LEU A 159 8.33 31.54 36.12
CA LEU A 159 8.62 32.98 36.13
C LEU A 159 7.36 33.81 36.39
N ASN A 160 6.22 33.43 35.81
CA ASN A 160 4.93 34.09 36.08
C ASN A 160 4.63 34.05 37.59
N LYS A 161 4.76 32.88 38.23
CA LYS A 161 4.59 32.72 39.68
C LYS A 161 5.49 33.62 40.53
N LEU A 162 6.69 33.98 40.06
CA LEU A 162 7.59 34.89 40.76
C LEU A 162 7.24 36.37 40.56
N LEU A 163 6.54 36.70 39.48
CA LEU A 163 6.21 38.07 39.09
C LEU A 163 4.81 38.48 39.54
N THR A 164 3.88 37.53 39.71
CA THR A 164 2.54 37.81 40.24
C THR A 164 2.65 38.15 41.73
N PRO A 165 2.20 39.33 42.18
CA PRO A 165 2.12 39.63 43.61
C PRO A 165 1.22 38.59 44.28
N SER A 166 1.72 37.94 45.33
CA SER A 166 0.86 37.14 46.20
C SER A 166 -0.23 38.06 46.77
N PRO A 167 -1.49 37.58 46.88
CA PRO A 167 -2.51 38.29 47.64
C PRO A 167 -2.01 38.62 49.04
N ASP A 168 -2.36 39.81 49.55
CA ASP A 168 -1.74 40.41 50.75
C ASP A 168 -1.97 39.57 52.02
N HIS A 169 -3.04 38.78 52.05
CA HIS A 169 -3.46 37.96 53.19
C HIS A 169 -3.35 36.46 52.95
N ALA A 170 -2.96 36.03 51.74
CA ALA A 170 -2.68 34.63 51.45
C ALA A 170 -1.40 34.15 52.18
N LEU A 171 -1.48 32.98 52.78
CA LEU A 171 -0.37 32.29 53.42
C LEU A 171 0.63 31.80 52.38
N LYS A 172 1.92 31.87 52.69
CA LYS A 172 2.95 31.22 51.87
C LYS A 172 2.91 29.72 52.12
N ARG A 173 3.31 28.96 51.11
CA ARG A 173 3.36 27.49 51.20
C ARG A 173 4.13 26.98 52.44
N PRO A 174 5.33 27.48 52.80
CA PRO A 174 6.00 27.00 54.02
C PRO A 174 5.16 27.23 55.28
N ASP A 175 4.46 28.36 55.38
CA ASP A 175 3.64 28.74 56.54
C ASP A 175 2.41 27.83 56.74
N VAL A 176 1.97 27.11 55.70
CA VAL A 176 0.84 26.17 55.81
C VAL A 176 1.31 24.77 56.22
N TRP A 177 2.44 24.30 55.71
CA TRP A 177 2.92 22.93 55.96
C TRP A 177 3.77 22.82 57.23
N GLU A 178 4.40 23.91 57.67
CA GLU A 178 5.28 23.91 58.85
C GLU A 178 4.59 24.46 60.11
N ASP A 179 3.38 25.01 59.99
CA ASP A 179 2.62 25.52 61.13
C ASP A 179 1.77 24.42 61.78
N GLU A 180 2.27 23.86 62.88
CA GLU A 180 1.58 22.86 63.68
C GLU A 180 0.22 23.34 64.23
N THR A 181 -0.03 24.66 64.31
CA THR A 181 -1.34 25.18 64.74
C THR A 181 -2.46 24.89 63.74
N LEU A 182 -2.10 24.55 62.49
CA LEU A 182 -3.02 24.11 61.45
C LEU A 182 -3.26 22.60 61.47
N TRP A 183 -2.61 21.84 62.37
CA TRP A 183 -2.75 20.39 62.45
C TRP A 183 -3.85 20.00 63.44
N SER A 184 -4.67 19.01 63.06
CA SER A 184 -5.80 18.55 63.88
C SER A 184 -5.34 17.65 65.03
N HIS A 185 -4.57 18.19 65.97
CA HIS A 185 -3.98 17.41 67.07
C HIS A 185 -5.00 16.72 67.98
N ALA A 186 -6.22 17.24 68.08
CA ALA A 186 -7.31 16.56 68.78
C ALA A 186 -7.56 15.15 68.20
N TRP A 187 -7.24 14.92 66.92
CA TRP A 187 -7.43 13.68 66.19
C TRP A 187 -6.18 12.78 66.18
N LYS A 188 -5.18 13.05 67.03
CA LYS A 188 -3.97 12.23 67.11
C LYS A 188 -4.29 10.77 67.41
N MET A 189 -3.68 9.86 66.64
CA MET A 189 -3.94 8.40 66.65
C MET A 189 -5.36 7.99 66.23
N ARG A 190 -6.13 8.90 65.63
CA ARG A 190 -7.51 8.68 65.16
C ARG A 190 -7.65 9.06 63.69
N ASP A 191 -6.63 8.75 62.88
CA ASP A 191 -6.58 9.11 61.46
C ASP A 191 -7.76 8.52 60.69
N TYR A 192 -8.17 7.29 61.00
CA TYR A 192 -9.29 6.63 60.33
C TYR A 192 -10.63 7.31 60.67
N GLU A 193 -10.85 7.64 61.93
CA GLU A 193 -12.05 8.36 62.37
C GLU A 193 -12.09 9.79 61.82
N LEU A 194 -10.94 10.46 61.72
CA LEU A 194 -10.83 11.78 61.07
C LEU A 194 -11.25 11.70 59.60
N GLN A 195 -10.76 10.70 58.87
CA GLN A 195 -11.11 10.47 57.46
C GLN A 195 -12.61 10.26 57.27
N LEU A 196 -13.20 9.36 58.06
CA LEU A 196 -14.64 9.13 58.03
C LEU A 196 -15.43 10.39 58.36
N THR A 197 -15.01 11.14 59.38
CA THR A 197 -15.69 12.37 59.79
C THR A 197 -15.61 13.43 58.68
N LEU A 198 -14.47 13.56 58.00
CA LEU A 198 -14.30 14.46 56.86
C LEU A 198 -15.23 14.09 55.71
N GLU A 199 -15.28 12.81 55.35
CA GLU A 199 -16.15 12.30 54.29
C GLU A 199 -17.64 12.50 54.64
N GLU A 200 -18.04 12.22 55.87
CA GLU A 200 -19.41 12.44 56.37
C GLU A 200 -19.82 13.91 56.30
N ILE A 201 -18.96 14.82 56.78
CA ILE A 201 -19.24 16.26 56.76
C ILE A 201 -19.33 16.78 55.32
N ALA A 202 -18.39 16.40 54.45
CA ALA A 202 -18.37 16.83 53.06
C ALA A 202 -19.61 16.34 52.29
N GLN A 203 -19.97 15.06 52.46
CA GLN A 203 -21.17 14.48 51.84
C GLN A 203 -22.46 15.07 52.42
N GLN A 204 -22.51 15.31 53.73
CA GLN A 204 -23.65 15.99 54.34
C GLN A 204 -23.81 17.41 53.80
N TYR A 205 -22.72 18.18 53.68
CA TYR A 205 -22.78 19.52 53.12
C TYR A 205 -23.29 19.49 51.68
N TYR A 206 -22.67 18.67 50.83
CA TYR A 206 -23.05 18.51 49.42
C TYR A 206 -24.51 18.08 49.25
N SER A 207 -25.02 17.17 50.08
CA SER A 207 -26.41 16.71 49.98
C SER A 207 -27.45 17.72 50.49
N THR A 208 -27.02 18.73 51.25
CA THR A 208 -27.92 19.73 51.87
C THR A 208 -27.79 21.12 51.27
N HIS A 209 -26.78 21.37 50.43
CA HIS A 209 -26.53 22.65 49.79
C HIS A 209 -26.56 22.47 48.27
N THR A 210 -27.30 23.33 47.57
CA THR A 210 -27.34 23.32 46.11
C THR A 210 -26.43 24.43 45.58
N TYR A 211 -25.50 24.05 44.70
CA TYR A 211 -24.68 25.00 43.96
C TYR A 211 -25.56 25.71 42.93
N TYR A 212 -25.63 27.04 43.02
CA TYR A 212 -26.28 27.90 42.04
C TYR A 212 -25.22 28.85 41.48
N GLU A 213 -24.79 28.59 40.26
CA GLU A 213 -23.81 29.44 39.56
C GLU A 213 -24.29 30.91 39.55
N GLY A 214 -23.51 31.80 40.17
CA GLY A 214 -23.82 33.22 40.31
C GLY A 214 -24.68 33.62 41.53
N GLU A 215 -25.13 32.67 42.36
CA GLU A 215 -25.84 32.94 43.63
C GLU A 215 -25.15 32.30 44.85
N THR A 216 -24.65 31.07 44.72
CA THR A 216 -23.77 30.41 45.69
C THR A 216 -22.46 30.06 45.00
N ASP A 217 -21.43 30.84 45.30
CA ASP A 217 -20.09 30.63 44.74
C ASP A 217 -19.33 29.53 45.52
N CYS A 218 -18.39 28.87 44.85
CA CYS A 218 -17.53 27.83 45.42
C CYS A 218 -16.77 28.34 46.66
N ASN A 219 -16.46 29.64 46.73
CA ASN A 219 -15.86 30.31 47.88
C ASN A 219 -16.75 30.26 49.13
N ASP A 220 -18.04 30.58 49.00
CA ASP A 220 -18.99 30.53 50.12
C ASP A 220 -19.16 29.10 50.61
N MET A 221 -19.22 28.15 49.67
CA MET A 221 -19.28 26.73 50.01
C MET A 221 -18.03 26.26 50.76
N ALA A 222 -16.84 26.69 50.35
CA ALA A 222 -15.60 26.40 51.04
C ALA A 222 -15.58 27.03 52.46
N VAL A 223 -16.09 28.25 52.62
CA VAL A 223 -16.19 28.93 53.92
C VAL A 223 -17.16 28.23 54.87
N ASP A 224 -18.32 27.81 54.39
CA ASP A 224 -19.30 27.08 55.20
C ASP A 224 -18.74 25.73 55.65
N LEU A 225 -18.15 24.99 54.71
CA LEU A 225 -17.53 23.71 55.00
C LEU A 225 -16.35 23.87 55.98
N TRP A 226 -15.56 24.95 55.85
CA TRP A 226 -14.50 25.31 56.80
C TRP A 226 -15.05 25.48 58.22
N ASN A 227 -16.19 26.18 58.37
CA ASN A 227 -16.85 26.35 59.67
C ASN A 227 -17.36 25.02 60.25
N MET A 228 -17.88 24.12 59.40
CA MET A 228 -18.32 22.78 59.83
C MET A 228 -17.14 21.94 60.34
N LEU A 229 -16.01 21.94 59.63
CA LEU A 229 -14.80 21.26 60.06
C LEU A 229 -14.27 21.83 61.38
N LEU A 230 -14.21 23.16 61.50
CA LEU A 230 -13.77 23.82 62.72
C LEU A 230 -14.64 23.45 63.94
N THR A 231 -15.95 23.27 63.74
CA THR A 231 -16.89 22.85 64.80
C THR A 231 -16.55 21.45 65.36
N GLN A 232 -15.96 20.58 64.53
CA GLN A 232 -15.48 19.25 64.94
C GLN A 232 -14.01 19.25 65.38
N ASP A 233 -13.43 20.44 65.60
CA ASP A 233 -12.02 20.65 65.90
C ASP A 233 -11.07 20.05 64.84
N ILE A 234 -11.51 20.07 63.58
CA ILE A 234 -10.70 19.72 62.42
C ILE A 234 -10.14 21.02 61.85
N LYS A 235 -8.82 21.17 61.92
CA LYS A 235 -8.12 22.34 61.41
C LYS A 235 -7.98 22.23 59.89
N SER A 236 -8.28 23.33 59.21
CA SER A 236 -8.16 23.44 57.76
C SER A 236 -7.83 24.86 57.31
N VAL A 237 -7.32 24.98 56.09
CA VAL A 237 -7.19 26.25 55.37
C VAL A 237 -8.06 26.21 54.11
N ILE A 238 -8.55 27.38 53.70
CA ILE A 238 -9.28 27.55 52.45
C ILE A 238 -8.26 27.78 51.34
N VAL A 239 -8.48 27.20 50.18
CA VAL A 239 -7.58 27.29 49.03
C VAL A 239 -8.39 27.76 47.84
N VAL A 240 -7.88 28.77 47.14
CA VAL A 240 -8.45 29.31 45.90
C VAL A 240 -7.42 29.18 44.81
N GLY A 241 -7.78 28.59 43.67
CA GLY A 241 -6.86 28.37 42.57
C GLY A 241 -7.58 27.94 41.31
N ASN A 242 -6.80 27.53 40.31
CA ASN A 242 -7.34 27.01 39.06
C ASN A 242 -7.11 25.50 38.95
N ARG A 243 -8.15 24.72 38.65
CA ARG A 243 -8.04 23.25 38.59
C ARG A 243 -7.33 22.73 37.34
N ASP A 244 -7.31 23.52 36.27
CA ASP A 244 -6.85 23.13 34.94
C ASP A 244 -5.46 23.69 34.59
N MET A 245 -4.87 24.52 35.45
CA MET A 245 -3.53 25.09 35.24
C MET A 245 -2.73 25.30 36.53
N THR A 246 -1.46 25.67 36.37
CA THR A 246 -0.56 25.98 37.49
C THR A 246 0.11 27.33 37.29
N GLY A 247 0.29 28.10 38.37
CA GLY A 247 0.92 29.42 38.29
C GLY A 247 -0.07 30.51 37.88
N GLU A 248 -1.35 30.25 38.11
CA GLU A 248 -2.47 31.16 37.96
C GLU A 248 -2.29 32.42 38.81
N THR A 249 -2.87 33.53 38.33
CA THR A 249 -3.11 34.70 39.18
C THR A 249 -4.38 34.52 40.02
N LEU A 250 -4.60 35.38 41.01
CA LEU A 250 -5.83 35.32 41.81
C LEU A 250 -7.08 35.55 40.92
N GLU A 251 -6.96 36.38 39.89
CA GLU A 251 -7.98 36.64 38.87
C GLU A 251 -8.34 35.40 38.02
N GLU A 252 -7.37 34.51 37.81
CA GLU A 252 -7.50 33.32 36.97
C GLU A 252 -7.97 32.10 37.77
N SER A 253 -8.09 32.24 39.10
CA SER A 253 -8.61 31.18 39.97
C SER A 253 -10.09 30.95 39.67
N ASP A 254 -10.47 29.70 39.45
CA ASP A 254 -11.83 29.31 39.06
C ASP A 254 -12.56 28.46 40.11
N HIS A 255 -11.87 28.13 41.20
CA HIS A 255 -12.38 27.15 42.16
C HIS A 255 -11.83 27.37 43.57
N ALA A 256 -12.60 26.91 44.56
CA ALA A 256 -12.22 26.94 45.97
C ALA A 256 -12.45 25.59 46.67
N TRP A 257 -11.50 25.19 47.50
CA TRP A 257 -11.52 23.93 48.24
C TRP A 257 -10.81 24.07 49.60
N LEU A 258 -10.69 22.98 50.36
CA LEU A 258 -9.98 23.01 51.64
C LEU A 258 -8.81 22.03 51.72
N TYR A 259 -7.79 22.44 52.46
CA TYR A 259 -6.77 21.53 53.01
C TYR A 259 -7.05 21.31 54.48
N ALA A 260 -7.45 20.09 54.85
CA ALA A 260 -7.46 19.64 56.24
C ALA A 260 -6.14 18.90 56.55
N PHE A 261 -5.65 19.03 57.78
CA PHE A 261 -4.42 18.35 58.19
C PHE A 261 -4.69 17.38 59.34
N ASN A 262 -4.16 16.17 59.23
CA ASN A 262 -4.13 15.26 60.37
C ASN A 262 -3.11 15.73 61.43
N ALA A 263 -3.01 15.01 62.54
CA ALA A 263 -2.10 15.37 63.64
C ALA A 263 -0.60 15.27 63.29
N ASP A 264 -0.25 14.64 62.16
CA ASP A 264 1.12 14.49 61.65
C ASP A 264 1.43 15.47 60.49
N GLY A 265 0.53 16.41 60.20
CA GLY A 265 0.69 17.37 59.10
C GLY A 265 0.44 16.80 57.70
N LYS A 266 -0.17 15.60 57.58
CA LYS A 266 -0.59 15.06 56.27
C LYS A 266 -1.85 15.79 55.81
N VAL A 267 -1.79 16.31 54.59
CA VAL A 267 -2.90 17.02 53.95
C VAL A 267 -3.95 16.06 53.40
N ILE A 268 -5.21 16.46 53.58
CA ILE A 268 -6.42 15.85 53.05
C ILE A 268 -7.17 16.97 52.32
N TYR A 269 -7.53 16.72 51.07
CA TYR A 269 -8.20 17.69 50.21
C TYR A 269 -9.71 17.47 50.31
N VAL A 270 -10.47 18.54 50.54
CA VAL A 270 -11.93 18.47 50.66
C VAL A 270 -12.56 19.36 49.59
N GLU A 271 -13.32 18.75 48.69
CA GLU A 271 -13.98 19.40 47.57
C GLU A 271 -15.42 19.79 47.95
N PRO A 272 -15.71 21.08 48.21
CA PRO A 272 -17.02 21.51 48.69
C PRO A 272 -18.13 21.33 47.65
N THR A 273 -17.84 21.41 46.35
CA THR A 273 -18.87 21.36 45.30
C THR A 273 -19.34 19.95 44.96
N THR A 274 -18.54 18.92 45.23
CA THR A 274 -18.88 17.51 44.98
C THR A 274 -18.98 16.67 46.25
N GLY A 275 -18.57 17.22 47.40
CA GLY A 275 -18.47 16.49 48.66
C GLY A 275 -17.39 15.40 48.65
N GLU A 276 -16.49 15.39 47.66
CA GLU A 276 -15.40 14.41 47.59
C GLU A 276 -14.25 14.78 48.53
N VAL A 277 -13.60 13.74 49.06
CA VAL A 277 -12.39 13.87 49.88
C VAL A 277 -11.26 13.12 49.19
N PHE A 278 -10.12 13.77 49.01
CA PHE A 278 -8.94 13.16 48.38
C PHE A 278 -7.75 13.12 49.33
N TYR A 279 -7.00 12.03 49.27
CA TYR A 279 -5.77 11.85 50.02
C TYR A 279 -4.56 12.04 49.10
N GLY A 280 -3.55 12.79 49.54
CA GLY A 280 -2.41 13.14 48.68
C GLY A 280 -1.57 11.93 48.21
N LYS A 281 -1.61 10.83 48.96
CA LYS A 281 -0.98 9.56 48.61
C LYS A 281 -1.97 8.39 48.69
N LEU A 282 -1.81 7.43 47.79
CA LEU A 282 -2.54 6.16 47.81
C LEU A 282 -1.93 5.18 48.83
N PRO A 283 -2.60 4.07 49.18
CA PRO A 283 -2.07 3.07 50.13
C PRO A 283 -0.72 2.48 49.74
N ASP A 284 -0.38 2.46 48.45
CA ASP A 284 0.91 2.01 47.91
C ASP A 284 2.01 3.09 47.99
N GLY A 285 1.70 4.28 48.52
CA GLY A 285 2.61 5.42 48.67
C GLY A 285 2.76 6.29 47.42
N THR A 286 2.12 5.94 46.31
CA THR A 286 2.13 6.75 45.08
C THR A 286 1.27 8.00 45.24
N THR A 287 1.52 9.01 44.40
CA THR A 287 0.70 10.23 44.36
C THR A 287 -0.70 9.88 43.85
N ASN A 288 -1.74 10.31 44.56
CA ASN A 288 -3.10 10.21 44.06
C ASN A 288 -3.30 11.19 42.88
N PRO A 289 -3.57 10.70 41.65
CA PRO A 289 -3.71 11.56 40.48
C PRO A 289 -4.88 12.54 40.61
N LYS A 290 -5.96 12.16 41.31
CA LYS A 290 -7.10 13.05 41.56
C LYS A 290 -6.74 14.24 42.46
N ALA A 291 -5.72 14.11 43.31
CA ALA A 291 -5.30 15.18 44.20
C ALA A 291 -4.36 16.19 43.52
N VAL A 292 -3.87 15.92 42.30
CA VAL A 292 -2.84 16.75 41.64
C VAL A 292 -3.34 18.16 41.34
N SER A 293 -4.56 18.30 40.80
CA SER A 293 -5.20 19.59 40.51
C SER A 293 -5.49 20.43 41.75
N TYR A 294 -5.44 19.83 42.95
CA TYR A 294 -5.70 20.51 44.21
C TYR A 294 -4.42 20.86 44.96
N ARG A 295 -3.23 20.77 44.37
CA ARG A 295 -1.95 20.99 45.09
C ARG A 295 -1.46 22.42 45.11
N GLU A 296 -2.01 23.26 44.26
CA GLU A 296 -1.61 24.65 44.04
C GLU A 296 -2.81 25.57 44.23
N GLY A 297 -2.55 26.79 44.70
CA GLY A 297 -3.58 27.78 45.00
C GLY A 297 -3.13 28.72 46.12
N PHE A 298 -3.86 29.81 46.25
CA PHE A 298 -3.74 30.81 47.31
C PHE A 298 -4.44 30.31 48.56
N MET A 299 -3.72 30.24 49.68
CA MET A 299 -4.19 29.59 50.91
C MET A 299 -4.53 30.62 51.97
N TYR A 300 -5.66 30.45 52.63
CA TYR A 300 -6.19 31.38 53.62
C TYR A 300 -6.48 30.67 54.92
N ARG A 301 -5.97 31.21 56.03
CA ARG A 301 -6.16 30.62 57.37
C ARG A 301 -7.63 30.62 57.79
N GLN A 302 -8.37 31.64 57.38
CA GLN A 302 -9.73 31.92 57.84
C GLN A 302 -10.52 32.68 56.77
N PRO A 303 -11.86 32.57 56.77
CA PRO A 303 -12.73 33.25 55.81
C PRO A 303 -12.52 34.76 55.70
N SER A 304 -12.16 35.44 56.80
CA SER A 304 -11.95 36.89 56.79
C SER A 304 -10.73 37.32 55.99
N ASP A 305 -9.72 36.47 55.85
CA ASP A 305 -8.51 36.79 55.10
C ASP A 305 -8.75 36.58 53.60
N LEU A 306 -9.42 35.47 53.25
CA LEU A 306 -9.95 35.22 51.91
C LEU A 306 -10.78 36.40 51.37
N ARG A 307 -11.76 36.86 52.15
CA ARG A 307 -12.67 37.95 51.76
C ARG A 307 -11.95 39.29 51.56
N LYS A 308 -10.85 39.55 52.25
CA LYS A 308 -10.08 40.80 52.07
C LYS A 308 -9.35 40.82 50.73
N ASP A 309 -8.86 39.67 50.29
CA ASP A 309 -8.11 39.53 49.04
C ASP A 309 -9.03 39.40 47.82
N LEU A 310 -10.17 38.71 47.95
CA LEU A 310 -11.16 38.61 46.86
C LEU A 310 -12.01 39.89 46.64
N LYS A 311 -12.12 40.80 47.61
CA LYS A 311 -12.90 42.07 47.49
C LYS A 311 -14.35 41.82 46.99
N GLU A 312 -14.83 42.67 46.05
CA GLU A 312 -16.10 42.52 45.29
C GLU A 312 -15.93 41.62 44.05
N TRP A 313 -14.79 40.95 43.90
CA TRP A 313 -14.66 39.94 42.86
C TRP A 313 -15.34 38.68 43.38
N TRP A 314 -16.60 38.61 42.94
CA TRP A 314 -17.54 37.49 42.92
C TRP A 314 -18.65 37.64 43.95
#